data_AF-A0A1G9PWZ9-F1
#
_entry.id   AF-A0A1G9PWZ9-F1
#
_cell.length_a   1.000
_cell.length_b   1.000
_cell.length_c   1.000
_cell.angle_alpha   90.00
_cell.angle_beta   90.00
_cell.angle_gamma   90.00
#
_symmetry.space_group_name_H-M   'P 1'
#
loop_
_entity.id
_entity.type
_entity.pdbx_description
1 polymer ?
#
loop_
_entity_poly.entity_id
_entity_poly.type
_entity_poly.pdbx_seq_one_letter_code
_entity_poly.pdbx_strand_id
1 'polypeptide(L)'
;MTGEWSRRRFTEAAEYMATQLCAGFRAHDNREYERAVDAFFEVDRRQFAHLDDETARRGAVAYVDALWAKDAIEAEYTDEDGSLRTAALDTADWCPVESAFAERAEAFDIDRRYASKSTEAWRRHKVGGDYWTPMMAAQTYELRAALCQPSYPDKPSDGESGFGPEATRYALGVELHDMHTATHWEQATATMTPYFEYVLSAHEEQTRLDGVPVPP
;
A
#
# COMPACT_ATOMS: atom_id res chain seq x y z
N MET A 1 23.87 -17.96 -17.05
CA MET A 1 24.53 -17.05 -16.10
C MET A 1 23.74 -15.76 -15.84
N THR A 2 22.52 -15.61 -16.38
CA THR A 2 21.70 -14.37 -16.32
C THR A 2 20.56 -14.43 -15.28
N GLY A 3 20.00 -15.61 -15.01
CA GLY A 3 18.82 -15.74 -14.11
C GLY A 3 19.12 -15.51 -12.62
N GLU A 4 20.33 -15.83 -12.15
CA GLU A 4 20.72 -15.65 -10.73
C GLU A 4 21.02 -14.18 -10.42
N TRP A 5 21.53 -13.43 -11.40
CA TRP A 5 21.73 -11.98 -11.33
C TRP A 5 20.42 -11.18 -11.45
N SER A 6 19.42 -11.63 -12.22
CA SER A 6 18.08 -11.02 -12.20
C SER A 6 17.38 -11.25 -10.87
N ARG A 7 17.37 -12.48 -10.34
CA ARG A 7 16.75 -12.76 -9.02
C ARG A 7 17.35 -11.93 -7.90
N ARG A 8 18.68 -11.87 -7.81
CA ARG A 8 19.35 -11.11 -6.75
C ARG A 8 19.04 -9.60 -6.83
N ARG A 9 18.96 -9.03 -8.04
CA ARG A 9 18.55 -7.64 -8.23
C ARG A 9 17.10 -7.39 -7.81
N PHE A 10 16.18 -8.32 -8.10
CA PHE A 10 14.78 -8.19 -7.66
C PHE A 10 14.63 -8.27 -6.15
N THR A 11 15.33 -9.19 -5.49
CA THR A 11 15.30 -9.28 -4.03
C THR A 11 15.83 -8.00 -3.40
N GLU A 12 16.98 -7.47 -3.85
CA GLU A 12 17.54 -6.21 -3.33
C GLU A 12 16.59 -5.01 -3.56
N ALA A 13 15.96 -4.91 -4.73
CA ALA A 13 14.99 -3.85 -5.03
C ALA A 13 13.68 -4.00 -4.23
N ALA A 14 13.19 -5.23 -4.07
CA ALA A 14 11.98 -5.52 -3.31
C ALA A 14 12.18 -5.29 -1.81
N GLU A 15 13.33 -5.67 -1.25
CA GLU A 15 13.72 -5.35 0.12
C GLU A 15 13.82 -3.84 0.33
N TYR A 16 14.37 -3.11 -0.64
CA TYR A 16 14.40 -1.65 -0.61
C TYR A 16 12.98 -1.06 -0.59
N MET A 17 12.08 -1.51 -1.47
CA MET A 17 10.67 -1.07 -1.47
C MET A 17 9.96 -1.39 -0.16
N ALA A 18 10.14 -2.60 0.39
CA ALA A 18 9.59 -2.99 1.69
C ALA A 18 10.10 -2.10 2.82
N THR A 19 11.39 -1.77 2.79
CA THR A 19 12.02 -0.86 3.74
C THR A 19 11.46 0.56 3.61
N GLN A 20 11.28 1.06 2.39
CA GLN A 20 10.69 2.38 2.14
C GLN A 20 9.23 2.46 2.58
N LEU A 21 8.44 1.40 2.36
CA LEU A 21 7.06 1.34 2.87
C LEU A 21 7.03 1.49 4.39
N CYS A 22 7.85 0.71 5.11
CA CYS A 22 7.97 0.83 6.56
C CYS A 22 8.51 2.21 6.99
N ALA A 23 9.45 2.78 6.24
CA ALA A 23 9.98 4.11 6.50
C ALA A 23 8.92 5.20 6.33
N GLY A 24 8.02 5.07 5.36
CA GLY A 24 6.91 6.01 5.11
C GLY A 24 5.94 6.05 6.28
N PHE A 25 5.50 4.88 6.77
CA PHE A 25 4.64 4.83 7.95
C PHE A 25 5.33 5.37 9.21
N ARG A 26 6.60 5.03 9.44
CA ARG A 26 7.37 5.58 10.57
C ARG A 26 7.57 7.10 10.46
N ALA A 27 7.79 7.63 9.28
CA ALA A 27 7.89 9.07 9.06
C ALA A 27 6.56 9.77 9.35
N HIS A 28 5.44 9.17 8.93
CA HIS A 28 4.10 9.61 9.31
C HIS A 28 3.92 9.65 10.83
N ASP A 29 4.25 8.57 11.54
CA ASP A 29 4.10 8.51 13.00
C ASP A 29 4.95 9.57 13.73
N ASN A 30 6.09 9.93 13.15
CA ASN A 30 6.96 11.01 13.63
C ASN A 30 6.53 12.41 13.15
N ARG A 31 5.40 12.52 12.43
CA ARG A 31 4.87 13.76 11.82
C ARG A 31 5.79 14.43 10.81
N GLU A 32 6.60 13.64 10.11
CA GLU A 32 7.56 14.08 9.09
C GLU A 32 6.95 13.97 7.69
N TYR A 33 6.07 14.90 7.32
CA TYR A 33 5.28 14.86 6.08
C TYR A 33 6.12 14.61 4.82
N GLU A 34 7.14 15.44 4.56
CA GLU A 34 7.96 15.34 3.35
C GLU A 34 8.71 14.00 3.28
N ARG A 35 9.21 13.51 4.42
CA ARG A 35 9.90 12.22 4.50
C ARG A 35 8.96 11.04 4.25
N ALA A 36 7.71 11.14 4.71
CA ALA A 36 6.70 10.14 4.40
C ALA A 36 6.41 10.10 2.90
N VAL A 37 6.21 11.28 2.28
CA VAL A 37 5.97 11.39 0.83
C VAL A 37 7.12 10.81 0.02
N ASP A 38 8.36 11.17 0.34
CA ASP A 38 9.53 10.67 -0.39
C ASP A 38 9.67 9.14 -0.28
N ALA A 39 9.38 8.57 0.90
CA ALA A 39 9.43 7.13 1.09
C ALA A 39 8.34 6.39 0.30
N PHE A 40 7.09 6.85 0.35
CA PHE A 40 6.00 6.26 -0.44
C PHE A 40 6.21 6.46 -1.95
N PHE A 41 6.79 7.58 -2.38
CA PHE A 41 7.15 7.81 -3.77
C PHE A 41 8.17 6.79 -4.30
N GLU A 42 9.20 6.44 -3.51
CA GLU A 42 10.17 5.43 -3.91
C GLU A 42 9.54 4.03 -4.08
N VAL A 43 8.47 3.73 -3.33
CA VAL A 43 7.66 2.53 -3.53
C VAL A 43 6.82 2.67 -4.81
N ASP A 44 6.03 3.73 -4.92
CA ASP A 44 5.04 3.91 -5.98
C ASP A 44 5.68 3.94 -7.37
N ARG A 45 6.81 4.64 -7.54
CA ARG A 45 7.50 4.73 -8.85
C ARG A 45 8.02 3.39 -9.38
N ARG A 46 8.17 2.39 -8.50
CA ARG A 46 8.57 1.01 -8.87
C ARG A 46 7.38 0.06 -8.93
N GLN A 47 6.40 0.24 -8.05
CA GLN A 47 5.17 -0.55 -8.06
C GLN A 47 4.35 -0.28 -9.32
N PHE A 48 4.30 0.98 -9.76
CA PHE A 48 3.61 1.42 -10.98
C PHE A 48 4.63 1.80 -12.06
N ALA A 49 5.51 0.86 -12.42
CA ALA A 49 6.63 1.11 -13.35
C ALA A 49 6.21 1.60 -14.76
N HIS A 50 4.93 1.51 -15.10
CA HIS A 50 4.35 2.00 -16.36
C HIS A 50 3.94 3.49 -16.32
N LEU A 51 3.95 4.12 -15.13
CA LEU A 51 3.65 5.54 -14.94
C LEU A 51 4.94 6.36 -14.84
N ASP A 52 4.84 7.67 -15.08
CA ASP A 52 5.96 8.58 -14.89
C ASP A 52 6.13 9.00 -13.41
N ASP A 53 7.31 9.54 -13.09
CA ASP A 53 7.66 9.97 -11.74
C ASP A 53 6.75 11.09 -11.21
N GLU A 54 6.22 11.95 -12.08
CA GLU A 54 5.29 13.02 -11.68
C GLU A 54 3.97 12.42 -11.16
N THR A 55 3.43 11.46 -11.91
CA THR A 55 2.22 10.73 -11.53
C THR A 55 2.44 9.91 -10.27
N ALA A 56 3.56 9.16 -10.19
CA ALA A 56 3.95 8.42 -8.99
C ALA A 56 4.04 9.33 -7.76
N ARG A 57 4.63 10.53 -7.92
CA ARG A 57 4.73 11.52 -6.83
C ARG A 57 3.35 12.03 -6.41
N ARG A 58 2.45 12.31 -7.37
CA ARG A 58 1.07 12.73 -7.08
C ARG A 58 0.32 11.69 -6.25
N GLY A 59 0.40 10.41 -6.63
CA GLY A 59 -0.26 9.33 -5.88
C GLY A 59 0.35 9.10 -4.48
N ALA A 60 1.67 9.27 -4.33
CA ALA A 60 2.33 9.22 -3.02
C ALA A 60 1.89 10.37 -2.10
N VAL A 61 1.80 11.59 -2.62
CA VAL A 61 1.25 12.75 -1.89
C VAL A 61 -0.18 12.46 -1.44
N ALA A 62 -1.03 11.99 -2.35
CA ALA A 62 -2.42 11.66 -2.03
C ALA A 62 -2.55 10.58 -0.93
N TYR A 63 -1.66 9.58 -0.91
CA TYR A 63 -1.62 8.58 0.17
C TYR A 63 -1.25 9.20 1.53
N VAL A 64 -0.26 10.09 1.54
CA VAL A 64 0.15 10.80 2.77
C VAL A 64 -0.91 11.81 3.23
N ASP A 65 -1.58 12.49 2.31
CA ASP A 65 -2.72 13.35 2.62
C ASP A 65 -3.85 12.55 3.29
N ALA A 66 -4.11 11.33 2.85
CA ALA A 66 -5.06 10.45 3.51
C ALA A 66 -4.63 10.16 4.96
N LEU A 67 -3.36 9.81 5.17
CA LEU A 67 -2.80 9.55 6.51
C LEU A 67 -2.96 10.76 7.44
N TRP A 68 -2.66 11.96 6.95
CA TRP A 68 -2.80 13.21 7.70
C TRP A 68 -4.27 13.56 7.98
N ALA A 69 -5.16 13.36 7.01
CA ALA A 69 -6.59 13.56 7.20
C ALA A 69 -7.15 12.61 8.28
N LYS A 70 -6.69 11.36 8.29
CA LYS A 70 -7.03 10.37 9.32
C LYS A 70 -6.58 10.82 10.71
N ASP A 71 -5.32 11.27 10.84
CA ASP A 71 -4.79 11.79 12.10
C ASP A 71 -5.54 13.05 12.59
N ALA A 72 -5.94 13.93 11.68
CA ALA A 72 -6.72 15.12 12.00
C ALA A 72 -8.10 14.77 12.57
N ILE A 73 -8.80 13.80 11.96
CA ILE A 73 -10.06 13.28 12.48
C ILE A 73 -9.82 12.64 13.85
N GLU A 74 -8.85 11.73 13.98
CA GLU A 74 -8.55 11.05 15.26
C GLU A 74 -8.28 12.04 16.41
N ALA A 75 -7.56 13.13 16.14
CA ALA A 75 -7.27 14.16 17.14
C ALA A 75 -8.53 14.84 17.68
N GLU A 76 -9.56 15.08 16.85
CA GLU A 76 -10.84 15.66 17.30
C GLU A 76 -11.63 14.70 18.19
N TYR A 77 -11.41 13.39 18.04
CA TYR A 77 -12.12 12.33 18.76
C TYR A 77 -11.29 11.67 19.88
N THR A 78 -10.14 12.24 20.22
CA THR A 78 -9.30 11.79 21.34
C THR A 78 -9.57 12.64 22.57
N ASP A 79 -9.83 11.99 23.72
CA ASP A 79 -10.04 12.65 25.01
C ASP A 79 -8.70 13.11 25.64
N GLU A 80 -8.76 13.94 26.68
CA GLU A 80 -7.56 14.47 27.37
C GLU A 80 -6.65 13.37 27.94
N ASP A 81 -7.20 12.19 28.23
CA ASP A 81 -6.46 11.02 28.72
C ASP A 81 -5.84 10.17 27.60
N GLY A 82 -6.02 10.58 26.34
CA GLY A 82 -5.52 9.89 25.15
C GLY A 82 -6.42 8.76 24.66
N SER A 83 -7.58 8.52 25.27
CA SER A 83 -8.53 7.51 24.82
C SER A 83 -9.33 7.99 23.61
N LEU A 84 -9.56 7.09 22.64
CA LEU A 84 -10.38 7.39 21.47
C LEU A 84 -11.86 7.18 21.79
N ARG A 85 -12.69 8.18 21.47
CA ARG A 85 -14.16 8.09 21.53
C ARG A 85 -14.70 7.30 20.33
N THR A 86 -14.43 5.99 20.30
CA THR A 86 -14.65 5.10 19.14
C THR A 86 -16.07 5.13 18.59
N ALA A 87 -17.09 5.15 19.45
CA ALA A 87 -18.49 5.22 19.02
C ALA A 87 -18.84 6.54 18.29
N ALA A 88 -18.23 7.66 18.70
CA ALA A 88 -18.40 8.94 18.01
C ALA A 88 -17.57 8.98 16.72
N LEU A 89 -16.35 8.44 16.75
CA LEU A 89 -15.44 8.34 15.61
C LEU A 89 -16.00 7.49 14.45
N ASP A 90 -16.75 6.41 14.76
CA ASP A 90 -17.37 5.56 13.72
C ASP A 90 -18.41 6.33 12.89
N THR A 91 -19.02 7.35 13.48
CA THR A 91 -19.99 8.23 12.82
C THR A 91 -19.39 9.55 12.33
N ALA A 92 -18.08 9.75 12.47
CA ALA A 92 -17.39 10.95 12.02
C ALA A 92 -17.43 11.10 10.50
N ASP A 93 -17.13 12.31 10.02
CA ASP A 93 -16.97 12.55 8.59
C ASP A 93 -15.59 12.08 8.12
N TRP A 94 -15.56 10.95 7.39
CA TRP A 94 -14.35 10.39 6.78
C TRP A 94 -14.14 10.83 5.32
N CYS A 95 -14.97 11.74 4.79
CA CYS A 95 -14.83 12.23 3.42
C CYS A 95 -13.45 12.81 3.08
N PRO A 96 -12.72 13.51 3.97
CA PRO A 96 -11.35 13.95 3.69
C PRO A 96 -10.40 12.79 3.36
N VAL A 97 -10.49 11.69 4.10
CA VAL A 97 -9.68 10.48 3.88
C VAL A 97 -10.07 9.81 2.56
N GLU A 98 -11.37 9.66 2.29
CA GLU A 98 -11.85 9.07 1.04
C GLU A 98 -11.48 9.91 -0.19
N SER A 99 -11.52 11.24 -0.07
CA SER A 99 -11.15 12.15 -1.15
C SER A 99 -9.66 12.00 -1.49
N ALA A 100 -8.79 11.93 -0.49
CA ALA A 100 -7.37 11.71 -0.71
C ALA A 100 -7.09 10.34 -1.37
N PHE A 101 -7.78 9.28 -0.95
CA PHE A 101 -7.67 8.01 -1.66
C PHE A 101 -8.26 8.02 -3.07
N ALA A 102 -9.28 8.84 -3.34
CA ALA A 102 -9.84 9.01 -4.67
C ALA A 102 -8.83 9.71 -5.60
N GLU A 103 -8.11 10.72 -5.11
CA GLU A 103 -7.01 11.36 -5.84
C GLU A 103 -5.89 10.38 -6.19
N ARG A 104 -5.52 9.49 -5.25
CA ARG A 104 -4.57 8.39 -5.51
C ARG A 104 -5.11 7.43 -6.57
N ALA A 105 -6.37 7.02 -6.45
CA ALA A 105 -6.99 6.11 -7.39
C ALA A 105 -7.02 6.70 -8.81
N GLU A 106 -7.34 7.98 -8.93
CA GLU A 106 -7.29 8.69 -10.20
C GLU A 106 -5.86 8.80 -10.76
N ALA A 107 -4.86 9.07 -9.91
CA ALA A 107 -3.47 9.15 -10.34
C ALA A 107 -2.97 7.84 -10.95
N PHE A 108 -3.38 6.71 -10.39
CA PHE A 108 -2.86 5.38 -10.73
C PHE A 108 -3.82 4.52 -11.56
N ASP A 109 -4.92 5.10 -12.05
CA ASP A 109 -6.01 4.37 -12.72
C ASP A 109 -6.49 3.15 -11.93
N ILE A 110 -6.54 3.30 -10.60
CA ILE A 110 -7.08 2.27 -9.70
C ILE A 110 -8.61 2.36 -9.74
N ASP A 111 -9.29 1.21 -9.74
CA ASP A 111 -10.75 1.17 -9.61
C ASP A 111 -11.22 2.04 -8.43
N ARG A 112 -12.15 2.97 -8.68
CA ARG A 112 -12.67 3.93 -7.68
C ARG A 112 -13.15 3.30 -6.37
N ARG A 113 -13.50 2.00 -6.38
CA ARG A 113 -13.87 1.27 -5.15
C ARG A 113 -12.72 1.17 -4.17
N TYR A 114 -11.47 1.32 -4.62
CA TYR A 114 -10.28 1.47 -3.79
C TYR A 114 -10.49 2.51 -2.70
N ALA A 115 -10.90 3.72 -3.06
CA ALA A 115 -11.05 4.82 -2.10
C ALA A 115 -12.03 4.46 -0.97
N SER A 116 -13.22 3.99 -1.35
CA SER A 116 -14.23 3.56 -0.37
C SER A 116 -13.74 2.41 0.53
N LYS A 117 -12.95 1.46 -0.01
CA LYS A 117 -12.46 0.29 0.74
C LYS A 117 -11.29 0.63 1.65
N SER A 118 -10.37 1.47 1.20
CA SER A 118 -9.27 1.99 2.04
C SER A 118 -9.81 2.80 3.20
N THR A 119 -10.77 3.69 2.96
CA THR A 119 -11.45 4.45 4.03
C THR A 119 -12.19 3.54 5.00
N GLU A 120 -12.95 2.54 4.50
CA GLU A 120 -13.63 1.56 5.35
C GLU A 120 -12.64 0.77 6.22
N ALA A 121 -11.50 0.36 5.65
CA ALA A 121 -10.45 -0.35 6.37
C ALA A 121 -9.86 0.50 7.49
N TRP A 122 -9.46 1.74 7.19
CA TRP A 122 -8.86 2.63 8.18
C TRP A 122 -9.83 3.00 9.30
N ARG A 123 -11.10 3.29 8.97
CA ARG A 123 -12.12 3.52 9.99
C ARG A 123 -12.23 2.32 10.93
N ARG A 124 -12.43 1.12 10.38
CA ARG A 124 -12.59 -0.11 11.18
C ARG A 124 -11.35 -0.49 11.98
N HIS A 125 -10.16 -0.18 11.48
CA HIS A 125 -8.93 -0.38 12.23
C HIS A 125 -8.93 0.46 13.52
N LYS A 126 -9.47 1.70 13.47
CA LYS A 126 -9.51 2.61 14.63
C LYS A 126 -10.70 2.41 15.56
N VAL A 127 -11.88 2.12 15.01
CA VAL A 127 -13.10 1.95 15.82
C VAL A 127 -13.34 0.49 16.25
N GLY A 128 -12.52 -0.42 15.73
CA GLY A 128 -12.66 -1.86 15.91
C GLY A 128 -13.54 -2.51 14.84
N GLY A 129 -13.38 -3.83 14.69
CA GLY A 129 -14.11 -4.64 13.72
C GLY A 129 -13.19 -5.24 12.65
N ASP A 130 -13.80 -5.82 11.61
CA ASP A 130 -13.05 -6.44 10.51
C ASP A 130 -12.54 -5.39 9.53
N TYR A 131 -11.31 -4.93 9.77
CA TYR A 131 -10.58 -4.05 8.87
C TYR A 131 -9.77 -4.83 7.81
N TRP A 132 -9.49 -6.12 8.04
CA TRP A 132 -8.70 -6.97 7.14
C TRP A 132 -9.39 -7.18 5.79
N THR A 133 -10.68 -7.51 5.81
CA THR A 133 -11.44 -7.72 4.56
C THR A 133 -11.45 -6.50 3.65
N PRO A 134 -11.83 -5.28 4.11
CA PRO A 134 -11.76 -4.09 3.26
C PRO A 134 -10.32 -3.71 2.87
N MET A 135 -9.33 -3.91 3.75
CA MET A 135 -7.92 -3.66 3.43
C MET A 135 -7.45 -4.53 2.26
N MET A 136 -7.67 -5.85 2.35
CA MET A 136 -7.30 -6.77 1.28
C MET A 136 -8.06 -6.49 -0.01
N ALA A 137 -9.34 -6.10 0.07
CA ALA A 137 -10.13 -5.70 -1.10
C ALA A 137 -9.57 -4.45 -1.79
N ALA A 138 -9.19 -3.42 -1.01
CA ALA A 138 -8.51 -2.24 -1.52
C ALA A 138 -7.19 -2.62 -2.21
N GLN A 139 -6.37 -3.44 -1.53
CA GLN A 139 -5.08 -3.85 -2.07
C GLN A 139 -5.21 -4.67 -3.36
N THR A 140 -6.27 -5.47 -3.52
CA THR A 140 -6.54 -6.15 -4.80
C THR A 140 -6.78 -5.15 -5.93
N TYR A 141 -7.49 -4.04 -5.71
CA TYR A 141 -7.66 -3.02 -6.75
C TYR A 141 -6.33 -2.34 -7.09
N GLU A 142 -5.53 -2.00 -6.08
CA GLU A 142 -4.22 -1.38 -6.27
C GLU A 142 -3.27 -2.32 -7.04
N LEU A 143 -3.24 -3.61 -6.70
CA LEU A 143 -2.46 -4.62 -7.41
C LEU A 143 -2.90 -4.79 -8.85
N ARG A 144 -4.21 -4.80 -9.14
CA ARG A 144 -4.71 -4.90 -10.52
C ARG A 144 -4.18 -3.76 -11.40
N ALA A 145 -4.20 -2.53 -10.86
CA ALA A 145 -3.67 -1.36 -11.54
C ALA A 145 -2.14 -1.44 -11.68
N ALA A 146 -1.43 -1.74 -10.58
CA ALA A 146 0.02 -1.88 -10.56
C ALA A 146 0.51 -2.91 -11.59
N LEU A 147 -0.17 -4.05 -11.71
CA LEU A 147 0.18 -5.15 -12.61
C LEU A 147 -0.39 -5.00 -14.03
N CYS A 148 -1.20 -3.97 -14.28
CA CYS A 148 -2.01 -3.86 -15.51
C CYS A 148 -2.86 -5.12 -15.79
N GLN A 149 -3.33 -5.80 -14.74
CA GLN A 149 -4.02 -7.10 -14.82
C GLN A 149 -5.37 -7.05 -14.09
N PRO A 150 -6.48 -6.73 -14.78
CA PRO A 150 -7.79 -6.59 -14.14
C PRO A 150 -8.37 -7.90 -13.59
N SER A 151 -7.88 -9.06 -14.05
CA SER A 151 -8.33 -10.38 -13.60
C SER A 151 -7.72 -10.83 -12.27
N TYR A 152 -6.61 -10.22 -11.82
CA TYR A 152 -5.93 -10.59 -10.57
C TYR A 152 -6.93 -10.63 -9.39
N PRO A 153 -6.84 -11.58 -8.44
CA PRO A 153 -5.87 -12.67 -8.37
C PRO A 153 -6.23 -13.84 -9.30
N ASP A 154 -5.26 -14.27 -10.11
CA ASP A 154 -5.39 -15.51 -10.89
C ASP A 154 -4.98 -16.70 -10.01
N LYS A 155 -5.88 -17.67 -9.82
CA LYS A 155 -5.58 -18.91 -9.11
C LYS A 155 -5.76 -20.12 -10.03
N PRO A 156 -4.74 -20.99 -10.16
CA PRO A 156 -4.77 -22.10 -11.11
C PRO A 156 -5.57 -23.33 -10.63
N SER A 157 -6.32 -23.25 -9.53
CA SER A 157 -7.00 -24.39 -8.91
C SER A 157 -8.35 -24.05 -8.27
N ASP A 158 -9.12 -25.08 -7.94
CA ASP A 158 -10.48 -24.96 -7.37
C ASP A 158 -10.54 -24.01 -6.16
N GLY A 159 -11.57 -23.16 -6.14
CA GLY A 159 -11.80 -22.11 -5.15
C GLY A 159 -11.33 -20.74 -5.66
N GLU A 160 -12.18 -20.08 -6.44
CA GLU A 160 -11.95 -18.77 -7.08
C GLU A 160 -12.21 -17.58 -6.13
N SER A 161 -12.71 -17.83 -4.91
CA SER A 161 -12.98 -16.78 -3.92
C SER A 161 -11.73 -16.44 -3.12
N GLY A 162 -11.28 -15.19 -3.14
CA GLY A 162 -10.22 -14.68 -2.27
C GLY A 162 -9.53 -13.42 -2.82
N PHE A 163 -8.62 -12.86 -2.02
CA PHE A 163 -7.87 -11.64 -2.38
C PHE A 163 -6.45 -11.91 -2.93
N GLY A 164 -6.04 -13.18 -2.91
CA GLY A 164 -4.68 -13.60 -3.29
C GLY A 164 -3.67 -13.48 -2.13
N PRO A 165 -2.51 -14.14 -2.27
CA PRO A 165 -1.48 -14.11 -1.24
C PRO A 165 -0.85 -12.71 -1.09
N GLU A 166 -0.78 -11.91 -2.15
CA GLU A 166 -0.15 -10.59 -2.11
C GLU A 166 -0.95 -9.61 -1.27
N ALA A 167 -2.27 -9.52 -1.46
CA ALA A 167 -3.13 -8.69 -0.61
C ALA A 167 -3.06 -9.11 0.88
N THR A 168 -2.91 -10.41 1.14
CA THR A 168 -2.75 -10.96 2.50
C THR A 168 -1.42 -10.54 3.12
N ARG A 169 -0.32 -10.61 2.36
CA ARG A 169 1.01 -10.14 2.81
C ARG A 169 0.99 -8.65 3.12
N TYR A 170 0.32 -7.85 2.29
CA TYR A 170 0.16 -6.42 2.54
C TYR A 170 -0.54 -6.15 3.86
N ALA A 171 -1.69 -6.77 4.10
CA ALA A 171 -2.43 -6.62 5.35
C ALA A 171 -1.60 -7.04 6.58
N LEU A 172 -0.87 -8.16 6.50
CA LEU A 172 0.04 -8.59 7.56
C LEU A 172 1.21 -7.63 7.77
N GLY A 173 1.79 -7.09 6.69
CA GLY A 173 2.88 -6.10 6.76
C GLY A 173 2.45 -4.83 7.50
N VAL A 174 1.23 -4.35 7.23
CA VAL A 174 0.63 -3.21 7.95
C VAL A 174 0.39 -3.54 9.42
N GLU A 175 -0.19 -4.70 9.74
CA GLU A 175 -0.40 -5.11 11.14
C GLU A 175 0.93 -5.19 11.92
N LEU A 176 1.97 -5.73 11.30
CA LEU A 176 3.30 -5.81 11.91
C LEU A 176 3.94 -4.42 12.10
N HIS A 177 3.66 -3.46 11.23
CA HIS A 177 4.11 -2.08 11.40
C HIS A 177 3.56 -1.46 12.71
N ASP A 178 2.27 -1.64 12.95
CA ASP A 178 1.52 -1.03 14.07
C ASP A 178 1.90 -1.62 15.45
N MET A 179 2.70 -2.68 15.47
CA MET A 179 3.29 -3.20 16.71
C MET A 179 4.40 -2.30 17.28
N HIS A 180 4.88 -1.31 16.50
CA HIS A 180 5.86 -0.29 16.91
C HIS A 180 7.14 -0.82 17.61
N THR A 181 7.64 -1.99 17.20
CA THR A 181 8.95 -2.49 17.67
C THR A 181 9.88 -2.80 16.52
N ALA A 182 11.19 -2.67 16.75
CA ALA A 182 12.21 -2.98 15.75
C ALA A 182 12.05 -4.40 15.17
N THR A 183 11.78 -5.40 16.03
CA THR A 183 11.56 -6.78 15.59
C THR A 183 10.34 -6.94 14.69
N HIS A 184 9.22 -6.29 15.00
CA HIS A 184 8.04 -6.37 14.14
C HIS A 184 8.22 -5.57 12.84
N TRP A 185 8.96 -4.47 12.85
CA TRP A 185 9.32 -3.74 11.63
C TRP A 185 10.22 -4.56 10.69
N GLU A 186 11.16 -5.33 11.24
CA GLU A 186 11.94 -6.31 10.46
C GLU A 186 11.04 -7.40 9.88
N GLN A 187 10.08 -7.92 10.65
CA GLN A 187 9.08 -8.88 10.17
C GLN A 187 8.16 -8.30 9.10
N ALA A 188 7.75 -7.04 9.24
CA ALA A 188 6.94 -6.32 8.26
C ALA A 188 7.69 -6.24 6.93
N THR A 189 8.97 -5.83 6.97
CA THR A 189 9.85 -5.80 5.79
C THR A 189 9.97 -7.18 5.17
N ALA A 190 10.29 -8.22 5.94
CA ALA A 190 10.42 -9.59 5.46
C ALA A 190 9.12 -10.16 4.86
N THR A 191 7.96 -9.74 5.37
CA THR A 191 6.64 -10.11 4.85
C THR A 191 6.35 -9.42 3.51
N MET A 192 6.77 -8.16 3.37
CA MET A 192 6.53 -7.32 2.21
C MET A 192 7.51 -7.53 1.06
N THR A 193 8.73 -8.01 1.33
CA THR A 193 9.70 -8.34 0.27
C THR A 193 9.10 -9.25 -0.82
N PRO A 194 8.53 -10.43 -0.51
CA PRO A 194 7.95 -11.29 -1.57
C PRO A 194 6.72 -10.69 -2.25
N TYR A 195 6.02 -9.73 -1.62
CA TYR A 195 4.97 -8.96 -2.28
C TYR A 195 5.56 -8.08 -3.40
N PHE A 196 6.63 -7.34 -3.10
CA PHE A 196 7.27 -6.48 -4.10
C PHE A 196 8.07 -7.27 -5.14
N GLU A 197 8.66 -8.41 -4.79
CA GLU A 197 9.29 -9.31 -5.76
C GLU A 197 8.28 -9.78 -6.82
N TYR A 198 7.05 -10.09 -6.41
CA TYR A 198 5.98 -10.48 -7.34
C TYR A 198 5.65 -9.34 -8.32
N VAL A 199 5.46 -8.12 -7.81
CA VAL A 199 5.19 -6.93 -8.65
C VAL A 199 6.33 -6.67 -9.64
N LEU A 200 7.58 -6.64 -9.16
CA LEU A 200 8.74 -6.39 -10.01
C LEU A 200 8.93 -7.47 -11.07
N SER A 201 8.69 -8.74 -10.72
CA SER A 201 8.78 -9.86 -11.66
C SER A 201 7.70 -9.78 -12.74
N ALA A 202 6.48 -9.34 -12.39
CA ALA A 202 5.40 -9.13 -13.34
C ALA A 202 5.74 -8.03 -14.36
N HIS A 203 6.37 -6.93 -13.92
CA HIS A 203 6.84 -5.86 -14.79
C HIS A 203 7.96 -6.30 -15.73
N GLU A 204 8.91 -7.11 -15.27
CA GLU A 204 9.97 -7.66 -16.13
C GLU A 204 9.36 -8.55 -17.23
N GLU A 205 8.41 -9.42 -16.84
CA GLU A 205 7.73 -10.30 -17.78
C GLU A 205 6.94 -9.50 -18.82
N GLN A 206 6.20 -8.47 -18.39
CA GLN A 206 5.46 -7.60 -19.31
C GLN A 206 6.42 -6.86 -20.26
N THR A 207 7.50 -6.28 -19.75
CA THR A 207 8.54 -5.63 -20.57
C THR A 207 9.12 -6.59 -21.61
N ARG A 208 9.37 -7.85 -21.21
CA ARG A 208 9.88 -8.91 -22.08
C ARG A 208 8.87 -9.30 -23.17
N LEU A 209 7.59 -9.39 -22.84
CA LEU A 209 6.51 -9.71 -23.77
C LEU A 209 6.24 -8.56 -24.76
N ASP A 210 6.32 -7.31 -24.31
CA ASP A 210 6.12 -6.10 -25.11
C ASP A 210 7.30 -5.78 -26.04
N GLY A 211 8.43 -6.49 -25.89
CA GLY A 211 9.60 -6.37 -26.76
C GLY A 211 10.41 -5.08 -26.53
N VAL A 212 10.25 -4.43 -25.38
CA VAL A 212 11.00 -3.22 -25.01
C VAL A 212 12.32 -3.64 -24.35
N PRO A 213 13.49 -3.12 -24.78
CA PRO A 213 14.76 -3.45 -24.16
C PRO A 213 14.80 -2.97 -22.70
N VAL A 214 15.17 -3.86 -21.77
CA VAL A 214 15.45 -3.49 -20.38
C VAL A 214 16.62 -2.49 -20.37
N PRO A 215 16.46 -1.26 -19.86
CA PRO A 215 17.58 -0.35 -19.70
C PRO A 215 18.58 -0.91 -18.67
N PRO A 216 19.88 -0.60 -18.82
CA PRO A 216 20.96 -1.20 -18.04
C PRO A 216 20.83 -1.03 -16.52
#